data_AF-A0A6V7QH28-F1
#
_entry.id   AF-A0A6V7QH28-F1
#
_cell.length_a   1.000
_cell.length_b   1.000
_cell.length_c   1.000
_cell.angle_alpha   90.00
_cell.angle_beta   90.00
_cell.angle_gamma   90.00
#
_symmetry.space_group_name_H-M   'P 1'
#
loop_
_entity.id
_entity.type
_entity.pdbx_description
1 polymer ?
#
loop_
_entity_poly.entity_id
_entity_poly.type
_entity_poly.pdbx_seq_one_letter_code
_entity_poly.pdbx_strand_id
1 'polypeptide(L)'
;MTTSLCNQSPPTTNLLVLIIPLELLLLTFIFLYPNDLKIQSYLSACRAAAPASAVSDFIGIGPVAVKPDFRLLIGVLTHPDSYERRQLVRLVYSLKPPGLAAHIDVRFVFCNLTSDEQEVLVALEIMLHNDIIILDCRENMNFGKTYHYFSSLQNYLTGAAVAAGLTIT
;
A
#
# COMPACT_ATOMS: atom_id res chain seq x y z
N MET A 1 -1.31 61.71 42.34
CA MET A 1 -0.43 60.61 41.89
C MET A 1 -1.12 59.29 42.22
N THR A 2 -1.66 58.60 41.22
CA THR A 2 -1.60 57.14 41.00
C THR A 2 -2.57 56.78 39.87
N THR A 3 -2.07 55.95 38.98
CA THR A 3 -2.56 55.59 37.65
C THR A 3 -3.64 54.51 37.72
N SER A 4 -4.78 54.68 37.04
CA SER A 4 -5.69 53.57 36.72
C SER A 4 -5.39 53.06 35.31
N LEU A 5 -4.99 51.79 35.24
CA LEU A 5 -4.61 51.04 34.05
C LEU A 5 -5.73 50.98 33.00
N CYS A 6 -5.38 51.31 31.76
CA CYS A 6 -6.18 51.01 30.58
C CYS A 6 -6.37 49.50 30.44
N ASN A 7 -7.62 49.04 30.51
CA ASN A 7 -8.00 47.69 30.10
C ASN A 7 -8.14 47.69 28.57
N GLN A 8 -7.06 47.37 27.86
CA GLN A 8 -7.05 47.21 26.40
C GLN A 8 -7.52 45.80 26.05
N SER A 9 -8.79 45.65 25.64
CA SER A 9 -9.28 44.43 25.01
C SER A 9 -8.62 44.24 23.64
N PRO A 10 -8.07 43.05 23.31
CA PRO A 10 -7.41 42.83 22.03
C PRO A 10 -8.40 42.89 20.85
N PRO A 11 -7.93 43.25 19.63
CA PRO A 11 -8.78 43.48 18.47
C PRO A 11 -9.38 42.16 17.95
N THR A 12 -10.60 41.87 18.38
CA THR A 12 -11.40 40.70 17.95
C THR A 12 -11.67 40.66 16.44
N THR A 13 -11.53 41.80 15.75
CA THR A 13 -11.73 41.94 14.30
C THR A 13 -10.64 41.25 13.46
N ASN A 14 -9.37 41.26 13.89
CA ASN A 14 -8.28 40.60 13.16
C ASN A 14 -8.36 39.07 13.23
N LEU A 15 -8.88 38.56 14.33
CA LEU A 15 -9.07 37.13 14.56
C LEU A 15 -10.27 36.62 13.74
N LEU A 16 -11.33 37.42 13.61
CA LEU A 16 -12.51 37.08 12.80
C LEU A 16 -12.20 37.05 11.28
N VAL A 17 -11.33 37.95 10.80
CA VAL A 17 -10.83 37.95 9.41
C VAL A 17 -10.00 36.70 9.09
N LEU A 18 -9.31 36.12 10.08
CA LEU A 18 -8.54 34.89 9.91
C LEU A 18 -9.41 33.62 10.02
N ILE A 19 -10.47 33.65 10.83
CA ILE A 19 -11.38 32.51 11.03
C ILE A 19 -12.28 32.28 9.82
N ILE A 20 -12.79 33.34 9.18
CA ILE A 20 -13.66 33.20 7.99
C ILE A 20 -13.03 32.36 6.86
N PRO A 21 -11.80 32.61 6.39
CA PRO A 21 -11.18 31.80 5.34
C PRO A 21 -10.85 30.39 5.83
N LEU A 22 -10.54 30.21 7.12
CA LEU A 22 -10.27 28.90 7.72
C LEU A 22 -11.54 28.02 7.75
N GLU A 23 -12.68 28.60 8.11
CA GLU A 23 -13.98 27.92 8.12
C GLU A 23 -14.45 27.58 6.70
N LEU A 24 -14.27 28.50 5.74
CA LEU A 24 -14.58 28.25 4.33
C LEU A 24 -13.71 27.11 3.76
N LEU A 25 -12.41 27.12 4.09
CA LEU A 25 -11.48 26.05 3.73
C LEU A 25 -11.93 24.71 4.35
N LEU A 26 -12.31 24.70 5.63
CA LEU A 26 -12.78 23.50 6.31
C LEU A 26 -14.07 22.94 5.68
N LEU A 27 -15.04 23.81 5.37
CA LEU A 27 -16.30 23.44 4.70
C LEU A 27 -16.07 22.87 3.31
N THR A 28 -15.18 23.48 2.53
CA THR A 28 -14.84 22.99 1.19
C THR A 28 -14.16 21.62 1.23
N PHE A 29 -13.26 21.38 2.18
CA PHE A 29 -12.66 20.06 2.40
C PHE A 29 -13.71 19.00 2.76
N ILE A 30 -14.63 19.31 3.66
CA ILE A 30 -15.69 18.36 4.10
C ILE A 30 -16.66 18.05 2.96
N PHE A 31 -16.99 19.03 2.11
CA PHE A 31 -17.94 18.86 1.01
C PHE A 31 -17.33 18.16 -0.21
N LEU A 32 -16.04 18.36 -0.51
CA LEU A 32 -15.34 17.66 -1.60
C LEU A 32 -14.91 16.24 -1.21
N TYR A 33 -14.61 16.00 0.07
CA TYR A 33 -14.18 14.68 0.57
C TYR A 33 -15.15 14.10 1.62
N PRO A 34 -16.46 13.95 1.33
CA PRO A 34 -17.44 13.49 2.31
C PRO A 34 -17.23 12.01 2.70
N ASN A 35 -16.60 11.21 1.83
CA ASN A 35 -16.52 9.74 1.98
C ASN A 35 -15.10 9.19 2.15
N ASP A 36 -14.06 10.01 1.97
CA ASP A 36 -12.65 9.58 2.09
C ASP A 36 -12.10 9.64 3.52
N LEU A 37 -12.84 10.23 4.47
CA LEU A 37 -12.46 10.28 5.89
C LEU A 37 -12.76 8.97 6.64
N LYS A 38 -12.86 7.83 5.94
CA LYS A 38 -12.96 6.47 6.51
C LYS A 38 -11.65 5.99 7.18
N ILE A 39 -10.80 6.92 7.63
CA ILE A 39 -9.53 6.70 8.34
C ILE A 39 -9.77 5.99 9.69
N GLN A 40 -10.99 6.07 10.23
CA GLN A 40 -11.44 5.33 11.43
C GLN A 40 -11.23 3.81 11.30
N SER A 41 -11.37 3.25 10.09
CA SER A 41 -11.16 1.80 9.84
C SER A 41 -9.69 1.38 9.77
N TYR A 42 -8.77 2.33 9.56
CA TYR A 42 -7.32 2.11 9.57
C TYR A 42 -6.72 2.40 10.95
N LEU A 43 -7.27 3.37 11.70
CA LEU A 43 -6.86 3.66 13.09
C LEU A 43 -7.41 2.63 14.10
N SER A 44 -8.52 1.96 13.79
CA SER A 44 -9.02 0.84 14.60
C SER A 44 -8.08 -0.36 14.57
N ALA A 45 -7.23 -0.50 13.55
CA ALA A 45 -6.15 -1.50 13.53
C ALA A 45 -5.10 -1.24 14.61
N CYS A 46 -4.86 0.02 15.00
CA CYS A 46 -3.95 0.36 16.10
C CYS A 46 -4.57 0.12 17.50
N ARG A 47 -5.90 -0.05 17.60
CA ARG A 47 -6.57 -0.39 18.87
C ARG A 47 -6.60 -1.90 19.15
N ALA A 48 -6.25 -2.72 18.16
CA ALA A 48 -6.01 -4.15 18.32
C ALA A 48 -4.62 -4.47 18.90
N ALA A 49 -3.77 -3.46 19.11
CA ALA A 49 -2.46 -3.59 19.76
C ALA A 49 -2.48 -3.17 21.25
N ALA A 50 -3.65 -3.16 21.89
CA ALA A 50 -3.66 -3.32 23.35
C ALA A 50 -3.20 -4.76 23.65
N PRO A 51 -2.28 -5.00 24.60
CA PRO A 51 -1.86 -6.35 24.95
C PRO A 51 -3.00 -7.05 25.69
N ALA A 52 -3.98 -7.56 24.94
CA ALA A 52 -4.89 -8.60 25.40
C ALA A 52 -4.20 -9.99 25.38
N SER A 53 -2.89 -10.02 25.13
CA SER A 53 -2.09 -11.24 24.95
C SER A 53 -1.71 -11.97 26.23
N ALA A 54 -2.20 -11.59 27.40
CA ALA A 54 -1.89 -12.31 28.65
C ALA A 54 -2.96 -13.35 29.07
N VAL A 55 -4.19 -13.27 28.52
CA VAL A 55 -5.30 -14.16 28.95
C VAL A 55 -5.61 -15.25 27.91
N SER A 56 -5.33 -15.01 26.63
CA SER A 56 -5.63 -15.95 25.55
C SER A 56 -4.62 -17.11 25.42
N ASP A 57 -3.45 -17.05 26.06
CA ASP A 57 -2.51 -18.18 26.07
C ASP A 57 -2.89 -19.26 27.10
N PHE A 58 -3.73 -18.94 28.10
CA PHE A 58 -4.18 -19.92 29.09
C PHE A 58 -5.39 -20.74 28.61
N ILE A 59 -6.21 -20.17 27.73
CA ILE A 59 -7.32 -20.85 27.07
C ILE A 59 -6.82 -21.07 25.65
N GLY A 60 -6.32 -22.26 25.29
CA GLY A 60 -5.67 -22.60 24.01
C GLY A 60 -6.49 -22.37 22.73
N ILE A 61 -6.99 -21.15 22.56
CA ILE A 61 -7.69 -20.56 21.44
C ILE A 61 -6.69 -19.55 20.89
N GLY A 62 -5.63 -20.07 20.28
CA GLY A 62 -4.83 -19.26 19.36
C GLY A 62 -5.75 -18.70 18.27
N PRO A 63 -5.40 -17.58 17.63
CA PRO A 63 -6.19 -17.07 16.51
C PRO A 63 -6.36 -18.22 15.51
N VAL A 64 -7.60 -18.71 15.40
CA VAL A 64 -7.96 -19.75 14.44
C VAL A 64 -7.62 -19.15 13.09
N ALA A 65 -6.52 -19.60 12.49
CA ALA A 65 -6.12 -19.21 11.16
C ALA A 65 -7.24 -19.67 10.24
N VAL A 66 -8.18 -18.76 9.96
CA VAL A 66 -9.27 -19.01 9.02
C VAL A 66 -8.59 -19.33 7.71
N LYS A 67 -8.65 -20.61 7.33
CA LYS A 67 -8.12 -21.07 6.06
C LYS A 67 -8.77 -20.20 4.99
N PRO A 68 -7.99 -19.49 4.15
CA PRO A 68 -8.58 -18.67 3.11
C PRO A 68 -9.39 -19.58 2.19
N ASP A 69 -10.65 -19.21 1.96
CA ASP A 69 -11.57 -19.99 1.14
C ASP A 69 -11.13 -20.00 -0.33
N PHE A 70 -10.37 -18.97 -0.74
CA PHE A 70 -9.76 -18.89 -2.06
C PHE A 70 -8.38 -18.24 -2.07
N ARG A 71 -7.54 -18.69 -3.01
CA ARG A 71 -6.22 -18.10 -3.31
C ARG A 71 -6.24 -17.61 -4.76
N LEU A 72 -5.91 -16.33 -4.95
CA LEU A 72 -5.88 -15.67 -6.24
C LEU A 72 -4.49 -15.10 -6.48
N LEU A 73 -3.83 -15.56 -7.53
CA LEU A 73 -2.59 -14.97 -8.03
C LEU A 73 -2.92 -14.03 -9.19
N ILE A 74 -2.46 -12.78 -9.12
CA ILE A 74 -2.65 -11.77 -10.16
C ILE A 74 -1.26 -11.38 -10.69
N GLY A 75 -0.96 -11.77 -11.93
CA GLY A 75 0.22 -11.31 -12.66
C GLY A 75 -0.06 -10.02 -13.41
N VAL A 76 0.52 -8.91 -12.98
CA VAL A 76 0.40 -7.63 -13.67
C VAL A 76 1.55 -7.49 -14.66
N LEU A 77 1.25 -7.56 -15.95
CA LEU A 77 2.24 -7.33 -16.99
C LEU A 77 2.49 -5.83 -17.12
N THR A 78 3.66 -5.36 -16.71
CA THR A 78 4.05 -3.95 -16.72
C THR A 78 5.47 -3.76 -17.28
N HIS A 79 5.90 -2.52 -17.44
CA HIS A 79 7.22 -2.11 -17.94
C HIS A 79 8.04 -1.51 -16.80
N PRO A 80 9.37 -1.73 -16.71
CA PRO A 80 10.22 -1.20 -15.64
C PRO A 80 10.05 0.31 -15.39
N ASP A 81 9.93 1.15 -16.43
CA ASP A 81 9.83 2.62 -16.25
C ASP A 81 8.52 3.08 -15.57
N SER A 82 7.48 2.26 -15.55
CA SER A 82 6.16 2.63 -15.01
C SER A 82 6.04 2.45 -13.48
N TYR A 83 7.01 2.96 -12.71
CA TYR A 83 7.07 2.78 -11.25
C TYR A 83 5.86 3.41 -10.53
N GLU A 84 5.44 4.62 -10.94
CA GLU A 84 4.32 5.35 -10.31
C GLU A 84 3.02 4.57 -10.40
N ARG A 85 2.78 3.97 -11.59
CA ARG A 85 1.59 3.16 -11.83
C ARG A 85 1.59 1.90 -10.98
N ARG A 86 2.75 1.24 -10.83
CA ARG A 86 2.86 0.08 -9.92
C ARG A 86 2.58 0.49 -8.49
N GLN A 87 3.16 1.59 -8.03
CA GLN A 87 2.95 2.06 -6.67
C GLN A 87 1.49 2.40 -6.38
N LEU A 88 0.79 2.98 -7.34
CA LEU A 88 -0.65 3.20 -7.23
C LEU A 88 -1.41 1.87 -7.11
N VAL A 89 -1.09 0.87 -7.94
CA VAL A 89 -1.71 -0.46 -7.84
C VAL A 89 -1.44 -1.08 -6.47
N ARG A 90 -0.22 -0.94 -5.94
CA ARG A 90 0.17 -1.37 -4.58
C ARG A 90 -0.70 -0.76 -3.51
N LEU A 91 -0.94 0.55 -3.60
CA LEU A 91 -1.83 1.24 -2.69
C LEU A 91 -3.26 0.70 -2.80
N VAL A 92 -3.80 0.61 -4.02
CA VAL A 92 -5.21 0.22 -4.25
C VAL A 92 -5.50 -1.19 -3.73
N TYR A 93 -4.65 -2.18 -4.01
CA TYR A 93 -4.93 -3.54 -3.53
C TYR A 93 -4.66 -3.72 -2.03
N SER A 94 -3.93 -2.79 -1.40
CA SER A 94 -3.78 -2.77 0.05
C SER A 94 -5.10 -2.40 0.75
N LEU A 95 -6.00 -1.69 0.05
CA LEU A 95 -7.33 -1.31 0.53
C LEU A 95 -8.35 -2.45 0.35
N LYS A 96 -8.03 -3.66 0.84
CA LYS A 96 -8.94 -4.81 0.74
C LYS A 96 -10.23 -4.55 1.53
N PRO A 97 -11.43 -4.81 0.94
CA PRO A 97 -12.68 -4.66 1.66
C PRO A 97 -12.74 -5.63 2.84
N PRO A 98 -13.19 -5.19 4.02
CA PRO A 98 -13.32 -6.06 5.19
C PRO A 98 -14.37 -7.15 4.90
N GLY A 99 -13.99 -8.42 5.12
CA GLY A 99 -14.86 -9.58 4.92
C GLY A 99 -14.50 -10.50 3.76
N LEU A 100 -13.49 -10.16 2.95
CA LEU A 100 -12.98 -11.06 1.91
C LEU A 100 -11.96 -12.03 2.52
N ALA A 101 -12.36 -13.27 2.81
CA ALA A 101 -11.49 -14.36 3.30
C ALA A 101 -10.58 -14.93 2.19
N ALA A 102 -9.80 -14.05 1.57
CA ALA A 102 -9.06 -14.29 0.33
C ALA A 102 -7.57 -14.05 0.48
N HIS A 103 -6.76 -15.01 0.04
CA HIS A 103 -5.35 -14.76 -0.17
C HIS A 103 -5.12 -14.26 -1.60
N ILE A 104 -4.91 -12.96 -1.77
CA ILE A 104 -4.61 -12.35 -3.06
C ILE A 104 -3.13 -12.01 -3.12
N ASP A 105 -2.42 -12.69 -4.00
CA ASP A 105 -1.01 -12.50 -4.32
C ASP A 105 -0.90 -11.69 -5.62
N VAL A 106 -0.48 -10.44 -5.53
CA VAL A 106 -0.24 -9.61 -6.72
C VAL A 106 1.25 -9.63 -7.01
N ARG A 107 1.64 -9.92 -8.25
CA ARG A 107 3.03 -9.90 -8.69
C ARG A 107 3.20 -9.10 -9.98
N PHE A 108 4.17 -8.20 -10.01
CA PHE A 108 4.54 -7.42 -11.19
C PHE A 108 5.53 -8.19 -12.03
N VAL A 109 5.25 -8.33 -13.32
CA VAL A 109 6.07 -9.12 -14.24
C VAL A 109 6.78 -8.17 -15.18
N PHE A 110 8.09 -8.34 -15.34
CA PHE A 110 8.94 -7.67 -16.33
C PHE A 110 9.67 -8.70 -17.18
N CYS A 111 10.15 -8.32 -18.35
CA CYS A 111 11.21 -9.05 -19.01
C CYS A 111 12.58 -8.52 -18.55
N ASN A 112 13.65 -8.90 -19.25
CA ASN A 112 15.00 -8.50 -18.92
C ASN A 112 15.17 -6.96 -18.96
N LEU A 113 15.89 -6.43 -17.98
CA LEU A 113 16.18 -5.01 -17.83
C LEU A 113 17.34 -4.64 -18.77
N THR A 114 17.21 -3.55 -19.51
CA THR A 114 18.24 -3.15 -20.49
C THR A 114 19.07 -1.96 -20.06
N SER A 115 18.65 -1.27 -19.00
CA SER A 115 19.21 0.00 -18.58
C SER A 115 19.64 -0.08 -17.11
N ASP A 116 20.85 0.38 -16.81
CA ASP A 116 21.41 0.35 -15.45
C ASP A 116 20.51 1.07 -14.43
N GLU A 117 19.87 2.17 -14.84
CA GLU A 117 18.93 2.92 -13.98
C GLU A 117 17.69 2.08 -13.62
N GLN A 118 17.20 1.26 -14.55
CA GLN A 118 16.07 0.36 -14.31
C GLN A 118 16.46 -0.74 -13.33
N GLU A 119 17.66 -1.28 -13.43
CA GLU A 119 18.16 -2.31 -12.51
C GLU A 119 18.23 -1.82 -11.07
N VAL A 120 18.76 -0.62 -10.85
CA VAL A 120 18.86 -0.04 -9.50
C VAL A 120 17.46 0.17 -8.88
N LEU A 121 16.53 0.75 -9.65
CA LEU A 121 15.17 1.00 -9.18
C LEU A 121 14.41 -0.30 -8.90
N VAL A 122 14.51 -1.28 -9.81
CA VAL A 122 13.87 -2.58 -9.64
C VAL A 122 14.48 -3.36 -8.48
N ALA A 123 15.80 -3.29 -8.28
CA ALA A 123 16.46 -3.90 -7.13
C ALA A 123 15.92 -3.33 -5.80
N LEU A 124 15.77 -2.01 -5.72
CA LEU A 124 15.17 -1.37 -4.54
C LEU A 124 13.70 -1.80 -4.35
N GLU A 125 12.91 -1.89 -5.42
CA GLU A 125 11.54 -2.40 -5.34
C GLU A 125 11.48 -3.86 -4.86
N ILE A 126 12.38 -4.73 -5.34
CA ILE A 126 12.48 -6.13 -4.91
C ILE A 126 12.79 -6.20 -3.42
N MET A 127 13.73 -5.38 -2.94
CA MET A 127 14.09 -5.33 -1.52
C MET A 127 12.93 -4.87 -0.62
N LEU A 128 12.10 -3.94 -1.10
CA LEU A 128 11.01 -3.36 -0.31
C LEU A 128 9.73 -4.21 -0.33
N HIS A 129 9.37 -4.77 -1.48
CA HIS A 129 8.04 -5.38 -1.70
C HIS A 129 8.08 -6.87 -2.04
N ASN A 130 9.20 -7.37 -2.58
CA ASN A 130 9.37 -8.79 -2.97
C ASN A 130 8.22 -9.35 -3.84
N ASP A 131 7.64 -8.50 -4.68
CA ASP A 131 6.44 -8.78 -5.49
C ASP A 131 6.74 -8.77 -7.00
N ILE A 132 8.01 -8.84 -7.39
CA ILE A 132 8.47 -8.74 -8.77
C ILE A 132 8.89 -10.10 -9.33
N ILE A 133 8.52 -10.38 -10.58
CA ILE A 133 8.96 -11.51 -11.38
C ILE A 133 9.68 -10.95 -12.60
N ILE A 134 10.96 -11.32 -12.76
CA ILE A 134 11.75 -11.01 -13.94
C ILE A 134 11.77 -12.26 -14.83
N LEU A 135 11.39 -12.09 -16.09
CA LEU A 135 11.40 -13.13 -17.10
C LEU A 135 12.61 -12.94 -18.03
N ASP A 136 13.20 -14.04 -18.46
CA ASP A 136 14.26 -14.04 -19.47
C ASP A 136 13.66 -13.87 -20.88
N CYS A 137 13.20 -12.65 -21.17
CA CYS A 137 12.69 -12.24 -22.47
C CYS A 137 13.19 -10.84 -22.81
N ARG A 138 13.01 -10.43 -24.07
CA ARG A 138 13.21 -9.04 -24.46
C ARG A 138 12.01 -8.21 -24.03
N GLU A 139 12.25 -7.09 -23.37
CA GLU A 139 11.19 -6.19 -22.90
C GLU A 139 10.35 -5.65 -24.06
N ASN A 140 9.14 -6.18 -24.14
CA ASN A 140 8.17 -5.85 -25.16
C ASN A 140 6.76 -6.26 -24.70
N MET A 141 5.84 -5.30 -24.66
CA MET A 141 4.46 -5.55 -24.22
C MET A 141 3.62 -6.31 -25.25
N ASN A 142 3.99 -6.28 -26.54
CA ASN A 142 3.10 -6.73 -27.60
C ASN A 142 3.36 -8.17 -28.08
N PHE A 143 4.54 -8.72 -27.80
CA PHE A 143 4.93 -10.04 -28.32
C PHE A 143 5.58 -10.88 -27.21
N GLY A 144 4.89 -11.95 -26.84
CA GLY A 144 5.47 -13.07 -26.08
C GLY A 144 5.44 -12.95 -24.55
N LYS A 145 5.27 -11.76 -23.96
CA LYS A 145 5.32 -11.59 -22.49
C LYS A 145 4.30 -12.43 -21.73
N THR A 146 3.08 -12.53 -22.25
CA THR A 146 2.01 -13.39 -21.71
C THR A 146 2.39 -14.88 -21.77
N TYR A 147 2.95 -15.32 -22.89
CA TYR A 147 3.38 -16.72 -23.06
C TYR A 147 4.50 -17.07 -22.09
N HIS A 148 5.57 -16.26 -22.05
CA HIS A 148 6.69 -16.46 -21.13
C HIS A 148 6.27 -16.44 -19.67
N TYR A 149 5.32 -15.57 -19.31
CA TYR A 149 4.77 -15.55 -17.96
C TYR A 149 4.08 -16.88 -17.62
N PHE A 150 3.16 -17.36 -18.46
CA PHE A 150 2.43 -18.60 -18.19
C PHE A 150 3.33 -19.85 -18.24
N SER A 151 4.34 -19.89 -19.11
CA SER A 151 5.30 -21.00 -19.11
C SER A 151 6.16 -21.03 -17.86
N SER A 152 6.59 -19.86 -17.37
CA SER A 152 7.42 -19.77 -16.16
C SER A 152 6.61 -19.97 -14.88
N LEU A 153 5.31 -19.66 -14.89
CA LEU A 153 4.42 -19.81 -13.74
C LEU A 153 4.41 -21.24 -13.17
N GLN A 154 4.50 -22.26 -14.02
CA GLN A 154 4.55 -23.64 -13.57
C GLN A 154 5.72 -23.88 -12.61
N ASN A 155 6.88 -23.26 -12.87
CA ASN A 155 8.06 -23.37 -12.01
C ASN A 155 7.91 -22.58 -10.70
N TYR A 156 7.20 -21.44 -10.75
CA TYR A 156 6.89 -20.65 -9.56
C TYR A 156 5.89 -21.35 -8.63
N LEU A 157 4.88 -22.03 -9.18
CA LEU A 157 3.84 -22.70 -8.40
C LEU A 157 4.28 -24.07 -7.86
N THR A 158 5.12 -24.80 -8.59
CA THR A 158 5.64 -26.11 -8.14
C THR A 158 6.76 -25.99 -7.10
N GLY A 159 7.17 -24.76 -6.73
CA GLY A 159 8.18 -24.51 -5.71
C GLY A 159 9.63 -24.64 -6.20
N ALA A 160 9.85 -24.97 -7.47
CA ALA A 160 11.19 -25.01 -8.07
C ALA A 160 11.87 -23.62 -8.05
N ALA A 161 11.09 -22.53 -8.10
CA ALA A 161 11.62 -21.16 -8.04
C ALA A 161 12.06 -20.70 -6.63
N VAL A 162 11.69 -21.38 -5.54
CA VAL A 162 12.25 -21.08 -4.21
C VAL A 162 13.74 -21.44 -4.16
N ALA A 163 14.21 -22.32 -5.06
CA ALA A 163 15.63 -22.60 -5.26
C ALA A 163 16.32 -21.68 -6.27
N ALA A 164 15.57 -20.96 -7.13
CA ALA A 164 16.12 -20.12 -8.21
C ALA A 164 16.08 -18.61 -7.91
N GLY A 165 15.31 -18.18 -6.90
CA GLY A 165 15.17 -16.79 -6.48
C GLY A 165 16.24 -16.27 -5.51
N LEU A 166 17.33 -17.03 -5.30
CA LEU A 166 18.46 -16.63 -4.44
C LEU A 166 19.81 -16.91 -5.12
N THR A 167 19.95 -16.52 -6.38
CA THR A 167 21.26 -16.37 -7.02
C THR A 167 21.25 -15.05 -7.76
N ILE A 168 21.49 -13.98 -6.99
CA ILE A 168 22.17 -12.80 -7.52
C ILE A 168 23.64 -13.22 -7.61
N THR A 169 24.08 -13.57 -8.81
CA THR A 169 25.49 -13.59 -9.20
C THR A 169 25.60 -12.91 -10.54
#